data_AF-A0A2E7F3M0-F1
#
_entry.id   AF-A0A2E7F3M0-F1
#
_cell.length_a   1.000
_cell.length_b   1.000
_cell.length_c   1.000
_cell.angle_alpha   90.00
_cell.angle_beta   90.00
_cell.angle_gamma   90.00
#
_symmetry.space_group_name_H-M   'P 1'
#
loop_
_entity.id
_entity.type
_entity.pdbx_description
1 polymer ?
#
loop_
_entity_poly.entity_id
_entity_poly.type
_entity_poly.pdbx_seq_one_letter_code
_entity_poly.pdbx_strand_id
1 'polypeptide(L)'
;MRSFLMSSLIGCAAFALPATAQTQGYYQTPTANDNVLIFASEGDLWQTNAAGGTAFRMTTHPEAETSPMLSPDGAWVAFQANYDGPSEIYIMPVAGGAPRQVTFGGGGVALRGWTPDGEVLIVNRNIPGPVQRILQTVDINTFVTTDIPLMEADQAAFNEDGSTIFFTRYGLSMSNDNAVQYRGGAMAL
;
A
#
# COMPACT_ATOMS: atom_id res chain seq x y z
N MET A 1 -69.54 -24.60 -37.66
CA MET A 1 -69.07 -23.37 -36.96
C MET A 1 -67.87 -23.78 -36.12
N ARG A 2 -66.62 -23.61 -36.61
CA ARG A 2 -65.68 -22.50 -36.27
C ARG A 2 -65.68 -22.21 -34.77
N SER A 3 -64.61 -22.50 -34.03
CA SER A 3 -63.43 -21.62 -33.96
C SER A 3 -62.24 -22.31 -33.25
N PHE A 4 -61.05 -22.26 -33.86
CA PHE A 4 -59.75 -22.53 -33.23
C PHE A 4 -59.26 -21.25 -32.54
N LEU A 5 -58.87 -21.33 -31.26
CA LEU A 5 -58.13 -20.27 -30.58
C LEU A 5 -56.64 -20.62 -30.60
N MET A 6 -55.92 -19.85 -31.40
CA MET A 6 -54.48 -19.88 -31.61
C MET A 6 -53.88 -18.83 -30.66
N SER A 7 -53.38 -19.26 -29.50
CA SER A 7 -52.68 -18.37 -28.56
C SER A 7 -51.26 -18.14 -29.06
N SER A 8 -50.99 -16.88 -29.40
CA SER A 8 -49.71 -16.39 -29.89
C SER A 8 -48.64 -16.40 -28.79
N LEU A 9 -47.48 -17.01 -29.07
CA LEU A 9 -46.28 -16.90 -28.26
C LEU A 9 -45.70 -15.49 -28.43
N ILE A 10 -45.75 -14.66 -27.40
CA ILE A 10 -45.04 -13.37 -27.36
C ILE A 10 -43.56 -13.69 -27.10
N GLY A 11 -42.72 -13.50 -28.12
CA GLY A 11 -41.27 -13.61 -28.00
C GLY A 11 -40.70 -12.44 -27.19
N CYS A 12 -40.10 -12.75 -26.03
CA CYS A 12 -39.23 -11.82 -25.32
C CYS A 12 -37.95 -11.60 -26.15
N ALA A 13 -37.88 -10.51 -26.91
CA ALA A 13 -36.61 -10.00 -27.40
C ALA A 13 -35.83 -9.43 -26.21
N ALA A 14 -34.84 -10.18 -25.72
CA ALA A 14 -33.89 -9.68 -24.73
C ALA A 14 -32.99 -8.64 -25.43
N PHE A 15 -33.23 -7.36 -25.15
CA PHE A 15 -32.29 -6.31 -25.50
C PHE A 15 -31.06 -6.45 -24.60
N ALA A 16 -29.96 -6.95 -25.15
CA ALA A 16 -28.66 -6.83 -24.51
C ALA A 16 -28.25 -5.34 -24.56
N LEU A 17 -28.31 -4.66 -23.41
CA LEU A 17 -27.70 -3.34 -23.29
C LEU A 17 -26.18 -3.50 -23.47
N PRO A 18 -25.52 -2.60 -24.23
CA PRO A 18 -24.07 -2.60 -24.28
C PRO A 18 -23.54 -2.40 -22.86
N ALA A 19 -22.73 -3.34 -22.37
CA ALA A 19 -22.00 -3.16 -21.14
C ALA A 19 -21.12 -1.92 -21.31
N THR A 20 -21.42 -0.87 -20.56
CA THR A 20 -20.54 0.30 -20.49
C THR A 20 -19.19 -0.17 -19.98
N ALA A 21 -18.11 0.18 -20.67
CA ALA A 21 -16.76 -0.06 -20.19
C ALA A 21 -16.67 0.45 -18.75
N GLN A 22 -16.26 -0.42 -17.83
CA GLN A 22 -15.99 -0.04 -16.45
C GLN A 22 -15.03 1.15 -16.47
N THR A 23 -15.42 2.24 -15.82
CA THR A 23 -14.56 3.42 -15.68
C THR A 23 -13.20 2.94 -15.18
N GLN A 24 -12.14 3.28 -15.89
CA GLN A 24 -10.79 2.90 -15.48
C GLN A 24 -10.51 3.55 -14.13
N GLY A 25 -10.34 2.73 -13.09
CA GLY A 25 -10.05 3.21 -11.74
C GLY A 25 -8.70 3.91 -11.68
N TYR A 26 -8.52 4.76 -10.67
CA TYR A 26 -7.24 5.37 -10.40
C TYR A 26 -6.39 4.42 -9.55
N TYR A 27 -5.49 3.68 -10.19
CA TYR A 27 -4.65 2.66 -9.55
C TYR A 27 -3.29 3.24 -9.17
N GLN A 28 -2.89 3.09 -7.92
CA GLN A 28 -1.69 3.72 -7.38
C GLN A 28 -0.88 2.77 -6.48
N THR A 29 0.41 3.11 -6.34
CA THR A 29 1.33 2.52 -5.35
C THR A 29 1.24 0.99 -5.25
N PRO A 30 1.52 0.24 -6.32
CA PRO A 30 1.42 -1.21 -6.30
C PRO A 30 2.55 -1.86 -5.49
N THR A 31 2.28 -3.04 -4.93
CA THR A 31 3.24 -3.98 -4.36
C THR A 31 2.88 -5.40 -4.82
N ALA A 32 3.87 -6.26 -5.06
CA ALA A 32 3.61 -7.58 -5.62
C ALA A 32 4.67 -8.62 -5.25
N ASN A 33 4.27 -9.89 -5.36
CA ASN A 33 5.17 -11.04 -5.52
C ASN A 33 4.71 -11.85 -6.74
N ASP A 34 5.24 -13.06 -6.93
CA ASP A 34 4.91 -13.93 -8.07
C ASP A 34 3.43 -14.33 -8.16
N ASN A 35 2.69 -14.24 -7.05
CA ASN A 35 1.31 -14.73 -6.95
C ASN A 35 0.29 -13.59 -6.81
N VAL A 36 0.67 -12.48 -6.20
CA VAL A 36 -0.24 -11.44 -5.72
C VAL A 36 0.23 -10.07 -6.16
N LEU A 37 -0.71 -9.24 -6.60
CA LEU A 37 -0.55 -7.80 -6.79
C LEU A 37 -1.56 -7.07 -5.89
N ILE A 38 -1.07 -6.19 -5.04
CA ILE A 38 -1.87 -5.30 -4.19
C ILE A 38 -1.63 -3.86 -4.63
N PHE A 39 -2.67 -3.04 -4.69
CA PHE A 39 -2.59 -1.64 -5.06
C PHE A 39 -3.65 -0.81 -4.34
N ALA A 40 -3.44 0.50 -4.27
CA ALA A 40 -4.44 1.43 -3.75
C ALA A 40 -5.34 1.92 -4.90
N SER A 41 -6.64 2.03 -4.65
CA SER A 41 -7.60 2.63 -5.58
C SER A 41 -8.84 3.12 -4.84
N GLU A 42 -9.26 4.35 -5.14
CA GLU A 42 -10.45 5.00 -4.54
C GLU A 42 -10.42 5.05 -2.99
N GLY A 43 -9.22 5.14 -2.41
CA GLY A 43 -9.01 5.17 -0.97
C GLY A 43 -8.85 3.80 -0.31
N ASP A 44 -9.02 2.70 -1.06
CA ASP A 44 -8.93 1.34 -0.53
C ASP A 44 -7.77 0.54 -1.09
N LEU A 45 -7.40 -0.52 -0.37
CA LEU A 45 -6.51 -1.56 -0.88
C LEU A 45 -7.30 -2.60 -1.67
N TRP A 46 -6.77 -2.96 -2.83
CA TRP A 46 -7.31 -3.97 -3.72
C TRP A 46 -6.24 -5.01 -4.03
N GLN A 47 -6.67 -6.26 -4.22
CA GLN A 47 -5.80 -7.38 -4.53
C GLN A 47 -6.25 -8.12 -5.78
N THR A 48 -5.30 -8.54 -6.60
CA THR A 48 -5.51 -9.47 -7.72
C THR A 48 -4.34 -10.45 -7.82
N ASN A 49 -4.44 -11.43 -8.71
CA ASN A 49 -3.32 -12.30 -9.03
C ASN A 49 -2.25 -11.50 -9.80
N ALA A 50 -0.97 -11.78 -9.58
CA ALA A 50 0.13 -11.08 -10.26
C ALA A 50 0.09 -11.25 -11.80
N ALA A 51 -0.44 -12.36 -12.31
CA ALA A 51 -0.68 -12.59 -13.73
C ALA A 51 -1.95 -11.88 -14.26
N GLY A 52 -2.65 -11.13 -13.40
CA GLY A 52 -3.90 -10.44 -13.71
C GLY A 52 -5.15 -11.25 -13.36
N GLY A 53 -6.30 -10.64 -13.61
CA GLY A 53 -7.62 -11.20 -13.25
C GLY A 53 -8.46 -10.20 -12.47
N THR A 54 -9.60 -10.67 -11.97
CA THR A 54 -10.52 -9.85 -11.19
C THR A 54 -9.90 -9.45 -9.85
N ALA A 55 -9.82 -8.14 -9.59
CA ALA A 55 -9.41 -7.63 -8.30
C ALA A 55 -10.56 -7.68 -7.30
N PHE A 56 -10.25 -7.93 -6.03
CA PHE A 56 -11.18 -7.80 -4.91
C PHE A 56 -10.68 -6.75 -3.92
N ARG A 57 -11.62 -6.07 -3.28
CA ARG A 57 -11.34 -5.04 -2.28
C ARG A 57 -10.97 -5.69 -0.95
N MET A 58 -9.85 -5.26 -0.35
CA MET A 58 -9.33 -5.79 0.92
C MET A 58 -9.80 -4.98 2.13
N THR A 59 -9.91 -3.66 1.98
CA THR A 59 -10.26 -2.72 3.05
C THR A 59 -11.57 -1.99 2.74
N THR A 60 -12.26 -1.48 3.76
CA THR A 60 -13.55 -0.77 3.58
C THR A 60 -13.73 0.37 4.58
N HIS A 61 -12.64 0.88 5.15
CA HIS A 61 -12.73 1.93 6.15
C HIS A 61 -13.12 3.27 5.50
N PRO A 62 -13.78 4.20 6.21
CA PRO A 62 -14.06 5.54 5.67
C PRO A 62 -12.82 6.40 5.36
N GLU A 63 -11.69 6.08 5.98
CA GLU A 63 -10.42 6.78 5.81
C GLU A 63 -9.56 6.06 4.76
N ALA A 64 -8.66 6.78 4.09
CA ALA A 64 -7.88 6.21 3.00
C ALA A 64 -6.71 5.35 3.50
N GLU A 65 -6.50 4.22 2.82
CA GLU A 65 -5.29 3.42 2.94
C GLU A 65 -4.34 3.67 1.77
N THR A 66 -3.06 3.83 2.06
CA THR A 66 -2.05 4.24 1.08
C THR A 66 -0.75 3.47 1.24
N SER A 67 0.06 3.47 0.16
CA SER A 67 1.41 2.92 0.15
C SER A 67 1.50 1.46 0.66
N PRO A 68 0.72 0.51 0.13
CA PRO A 68 0.81 -0.88 0.55
C PRO A 68 2.19 -1.47 0.23
N MET A 69 2.72 -2.29 1.14
CA MET A 69 3.96 -3.04 0.96
C MET A 69 3.78 -4.47 1.46
N LEU A 70 4.00 -5.44 0.58
CA LEU A 70 3.90 -6.86 0.87
C LEU A 70 5.11 -7.34 1.69
N SER A 71 4.87 -8.18 2.69
CA SER A 71 5.94 -8.81 3.47
C SER A 71 6.74 -9.81 2.62
N PRO A 72 8.00 -10.13 2.99
CA PRO A 72 8.84 -11.05 2.21
C PRO A 72 8.24 -12.45 2.07
N ASP A 73 7.52 -12.92 3.09
CA ASP A 73 6.81 -14.20 3.10
C ASP A 73 5.47 -14.16 2.35
N GLY A 74 5.02 -12.99 1.92
CA GLY A 74 3.73 -12.77 1.25
C GLY A 74 2.50 -12.98 2.13
N ALA A 75 2.66 -13.11 3.45
CA ALA A 75 1.55 -13.37 4.37
C ALA A 75 0.87 -12.08 4.84
N TRP A 76 1.58 -10.96 4.85
CA TRP A 76 1.13 -9.68 5.38
C TRP A 76 1.27 -8.55 4.35
N VAL A 77 0.38 -7.57 4.45
CA VAL A 77 0.54 -6.27 3.80
C VAL A 77 0.59 -5.20 4.87
N ALA A 78 1.63 -4.38 4.85
CA ALA A 78 1.72 -3.15 5.63
C ALA A 78 1.22 -1.98 4.78
N PHE A 79 0.57 -1.01 5.41
CA PHE A 79 0.07 0.17 4.73
C PHE A 79 -0.07 1.34 5.71
N GLN A 80 -0.20 2.54 5.17
CA GLN A 80 -0.38 3.75 5.95
C GLN A 80 -1.86 4.16 5.95
N ALA A 81 -2.42 4.43 7.12
CA ALA A 81 -3.81 4.84 7.31
C ALA A 81 -3.97 5.72 8.55
N ASN A 82 -5.12 6.36 8.72
CA ASN A 82 -5.43 7.29 9.82
C ASN A 82 -6.73 6.92 10.55
N TYR A 83 -6.96 5.63 10.78
CA TYR A 83 -8.21 5.13 11.39
C TYR A 83 -8.47 5.69 12.80
N ASP A 84 -7.42 5.77 13.62
CA ASP A 84 -7.52 6.18 15.03
C ASP A 84 -6.92 7.59 15.30
N GLY A 85 -6.90 8.45 14.27
CA GLY A 85 -6.47 9.85 14.37
C GLY A 85 -5.26 10.18 13.48
N PRO A 86 -4.04 10.28 14.02
CA PRO A 86 -2.86 10.54 13.19
C PRO A 86 -2.56 9.38 12.23
N SER A 87 -1.85 9.68 11.14
CA SER A 87 -1.46 8.66 10.17
C SER A 87 -0.38 7.74 10.75
N GLU A 88 -0.66 6.44 10.77
CA GLU A 88 0.18 5.40 11.34
C GLU A 88 0.27 4.21 10.39
N ILE A 89 1.15 3.26 10.71
CA ILE A 89 1.34 2.04 9.94
C ILE A 89 0.46 0.94 10.53
N TYR A 90 -0.28 0.31 9.64
CA TYR A 90 -1.15 -0.83 9.92
C TYR A 90 -0.67 -2.03 9.11
N ILE A 91 -0.98 -3.22 9.59
CA ILE A 91 -0.79 -4.45 8.83
C ILE A 91 -2.08 -5.28 8.83
N MET A 92 -2.27 -6.09 7.79
CA MET A 92 -3.32 -7.10 7.74
C MET A 92 -2.85 -8.35 6.97
N PRO A 93 -3.48 -9.52 7.18
CA PRO A 93 -3.18 -10.70 6.39
C PRO A 93 -3.56 -10.49 4.92
N VAL A 94 -2.73 -10.97 4.01
CA VAL A 94 -3.03 -10.96 2.56
C VAL A 94 -4.22 -11.86 2.23
N ALA A 95 -4.47 -12.89 3.04
CA ALA A 95 -5.67 -13.71 2.94
C ALA A 95 -6.97 -12.99 3.38
N GLY A 96 -6.87 -11.75 3.86
CA GLY A 96 -7.97 -10.99 4.45
C GLY A 96 -8.02 -11.10 5.98
N GLY A 97 -8.69 -10.14 6.60
CA GLY A 97 -8.79 -10.01 8.06
C GLY A 97 -8.86 -8.55 8.49
N ALA A 98 -9.04 -8.31 9.78
CA ALA A 98 -9.03 -6.96 10.32
C ALA A 98 -7.60 -6.39 10.32
N PRO A 99 -7.41 -5.13 9.89
CA PRO A 99 -6.16 -4.42 10.11
C PRO A 99 -5.82 -4.25 11.59
N ARG A 100 -4.52 -4.21 11.89
CA ARG A 100 -3.99 -3.84 13.20
C ARG A 100 -2.91 -2.77 13.07
N GLN A 101 -2.95 -1.77 13.93
CA GLN A 101 -1.91 -0.75 14.03
C GLN A 101 -0.63 -1.35 14.61
N VAL A 102 0.53 -1.00 14.06
CA VAL A 102 1.85 -1.47 14.55
C VAL A 102 2.77 -0.33 14.98
N THR A 103 2.47 0.92 14.62
CA THR A 103 3.24 2.10 15.05
C THR A 103 2.41 3.07 15.87
N PHE A 104 3.07 3.86 16.72
CA PHE A 104 2.44 4.86 17.59
C PHE A 104 3.25 6.16 17.59
N GLY A 105 3.64 6.63 16.40
CA GLY A 105 4.56 7.76 16.21
C GLY A 105 3.91 9.15 16.23
N GLY A 106 2.60 9.24 16.45
CA GLY A 106 1.85 10.50 16.46
C GLY A 106 1.77 11.17 15.08
N GLY A 107 1.76 10.40 13.99
CA GLY A 107 1.68 10.95 12.63
C GLY A 107 3.04 11.23 11.98
N GLY A 108 4.13 11.00 12.70
CA GLY A 108 5.50 11.24 12.23
C GLY A 108 6.13 10.08 11.46
N VAL A 109 5.41 8.98 11.26
CA VAL A 109 5.96 7.77 10.67
C VAL A 109 5.57 7.63 9.21
N ALA A 110 6.45 7.03 8.41
CA ALA A 110 6.14 6.64 7.04
C ALA A 110 6.73 5.27 6.73
N LEU A 111 5.96 4.46 5.99
CA LEU A 111 6.35 3.11 5.60
C LEU A 111 7.48 3.16 4.55
N ARG A 112 8.47 2.29 4.72
CA ARG A 112 9.63 2.15 3.82
C ARG A 112 9.81 0.74 3.27
N GLY A 113 9.29 -0.26 3.94
CA GLY A 113 9.33 -1.63 3.46
C GLY A 113 9.19 -2.63 4.59
N TRP A 114 9.80 -3.77 4.34
CA TRP A 114 10.00 -4.83 5.32
C TRP A 114 11.47 -5.18 5.38
N THR A 115 11.91 -5.65 6.54
CA THR A 115 13.17 -6.36 6.67
C THR A 115 13.00 -7.81 6.18
N PRO A 116 14.08 -8.51 5.78
CA PRO A 116 13.97 -9.90 5.32
C PRO A 116 13.45 -10.89 6.36
N ASP A 117 13.61 -10.58 7.65
CA ASP A 117 13.10 -11.35 8.78
C ASP A 117 11.64 -11.00 9.17
N GLY A 118 10.99 -10.09 8.44
CA GLY A 118 9.56 -9.83 8.57
C GLY A 118 9.18 -8.75 9.58
N GLU A 119 10.11 -7.87 9.96
CA GLU A 119 9.80 -6.61 10.64
C GLU A 119 9.40 -5.53 9.64
N VAL A 120 8.56 -4.60 10.08
CA VAL A 120 8.19 -3.44 9.24
C VAL A 120 9.29 -2.38 9.33
N LEU A 121 9.78 -1.93 8.18
CA LEU A 121 10.75 -0.83 8.09
C LEU A 121 10.01 0.50 7.92
N ILE A 122 10.26 1.43 8.85
CA ILE A 122 9.68 2.77 8.83
C ILE A 122 10.77 3.84 8.91
N VAL A 123 10.40 5.06 8.54
CA VAL A 123 11.11 6.26 8.97
C VAL A 123 10.23 7.02 9.96
N ASN A 124 10.81 7.42 11.09
CA ASN A 124 10.16 8.24 12.10
C ASN A 124 10.77 9.64 12.09
N ARG A 125 9.93 10.66 11.93
CA ARG A 125 10.28 12.09 11.87
C ARG A 125 9.77 12.88 13.06
N ASN A 126 8.99 12.25 13.94
CA ASN A 126 8.50 12.88 15.16
C ASN A 126 9.42 12.52 16.34
N ILE A 127 10.69 12.89 16.20
CA ILE A 127 11.74 12.63 17.19
C ILE A 127 12.28 13.95 17.75
N PRO A 128 12.55 14.05 19.07
CA PRO A 128 13.21 15.22 19.63
C PRO A 128 14.70 15.29 19.26
N GLY A 129 15.23 16.49 19.10
CA GLY A 129 16.67 16.73 19.00
C GLY A 129 17.14 17.17 17.60
N PRO A 130 18.46 17.13 17.35
CA PRO A 130 19.05 17.65 16.10
C PRO A 130 18.85 16.70 14.91
N VAL A 131 18.61 15.41 15.17
CA VAL A 131 18.25 14.44 14.14
C VAL A 131 16.77 14.63 13.83
N GLN A 132 16.45 14.87 12.57
CA GLN A 132 15.06 15.13 12.14
C GLN A 132 14.36 13.87 11.66
N ARG A 133 15.08 12.77 11.48
CA ARG A 133 14.52 11.46 11.14
C ARG A 133 15.44 10.30 11.51
N ILE A 134 14.82 9.16 11.79
CA ILE A 134 15.52 7.90 12.01
C ILE A 134 14.79 6.75 11.32
N LEU A 135 15.53 5.84 10.71
CA LEU A 135 14.98 4.56 10.27
C LEU A 135 14.80 3.66 11.48
N GLN A 136 13.66 2.98 11.55
CA GLN A 136 13.38 2.03 12.62
C GLN A 136 12.76 0.76 12.02
N THR A 137 13.00 -0.38 12.67
CA THR A 137 12.24 -1.60 12.44
C THR A 137 11.16 -1.74 13.50
N VAL A 138 10.07 -2.41 13.16
CA VAL A 138 8.95 -2.67 14.06
C VAL A 138 8.59 -4.14 13.98
N ASP A 139 8.80 -4.85 15.08
CA ASP A 139 8.35 -6.24 15.21
C ASP A 139 6.82 -6.26 15.22
N ILE A 140 6.23 -7.01 14.29
CA ILE A 140 4.79 -6.99 14.09
C ILE A 140 4.02 -7.67 15.21
N ASN A 141 4.64 -8.53 16.03
CA ASN A 141 3.95 -9.30 17.07
C ASN A 141 4.00 -8.61 18.43
N THR A 142 5.13 -7.97 18.73
CA THR A 142 5.42 -7.34 20.01
C THR A 142 5.30 -5.82 19.96
N PHE A 143 5.26 -5.23 18.76
CA PHE A 143 5.28 -3.78 18.51
C PHE A 143 6.54 -3.07 19.02
N VAL A 144 7.59 -3.83 19.32
CA VAL A 144 8.89 -3.28 19.71
C VAL A 144 9.50 -2.58 18.50
N THR A 145 9.92 -1.33 18.71
CA THR A 145 10.62 -0.52 17.70
C THR A 145 12.11 -0.50 17.99
N THR A 146 12.93 -0.76 16.96
CA THR A 146 14.39 -0.73 17.05
C THR A 146 14.97 0.31 16.10
N ASP A 147 15.82 1.19 16.63
CA ASP A 147 16.52 2.20 15.83
C ASP A 147 17.59 1.56 14.93
N ILE A 148 17.59 1.93 13.65
CA ILE A 148 18.71 1.67 12.76
C ILE A 148 19.65 2.87 12.85
N PRO A 149 20.91 2.71 13.29
CA PRO A 149 21.82 3.81 13.62
C PRO A 149 22.44 4.47 12.38
N LEU A 150 21.60 4.90 11.44
CA LEU A 150 21.96 5.61 10.22
C LEU A 150 21.45 7.05 10.30
N MET A 151 22.39 7.99 10.38
CA MET A 151 22.07 9.41 10.47
C MET A 151 21.34 9.92 9.23
N GLU A 152 20.18 10.54 9.45
CA GLU A 152 19.35 11.23 8.46
C GLU A 152 18.91 10.34 7.27
N ALA A 153 18.83 9.03 7.48
CA ALA A 153 18.33 8.10 6.48
C ALA A 153 16.80 8.24 6.30
N ASP A 154 16.31 8.15 5.06
CA ASP A 154 14.90 8.32 4.75
C ASP A 154 14.28 7.14 4.00
N GLN A 155 14.61 6.96 2.72
CA GLN A 155 14.19 5.75 1.99
C GLN A 155 15.25 4.68 2.20
N ALA A 156 14.83 3.44 2.43
CA ALA A 156 15.75 2.33 2.55
C ALA A 156 15.13 1.01 2.12
N ALA A 157 16.01 0.09 1.73
CA ALA A 157 15.67 -1.31 1.44
C ALA A 157 16.85 -2.20 1.83
N PHE A 158 16.53 -3.38 2.33
CA PHE A 158 17.51 -4.44 2.55
C PHE A 158 17.69 -5.28 1.28
N ASN A 159 18.86 -5.88 1.13
CA ASN A 159 18.99 -7.04 0.23
C ASN A 159 18.33 -8.28 0.87
N GLU A 160 18.14 -9.33 0.07
CA GLU A 160 17.37 -10.52 0.47
C GLU A 160 17.92 -11.25 1.72
N ASP A 161 19.24 -11.23 1.93
CA ASP A 161 19.87 -11.87 3.09
C ASP A 161 20.00 -10.96 4.32
N GLY A 162 19.58 -9.69 4.21
CA GLY A 162 19.61 -8.70 5.28
C GLY A 162 21.00 -8.17 5.64
N SER A 163 22.06 -8.60 4.95
CA SER A 163 23.44 -8.19 5.26
C SER A 163 23.75 -6.74 4.83
N THR A 164 22.97 -6.19 3.91
CA THR A 164 23.19 -4.85 3.35
C THR A 164 21.90 -4.04 3.31
N ILE A 165 21.97 -2.80 3.79
CA ILE A 165 20.91 -1.80 3.65
C ILE A 165 21.36 -0.71 2.67
N PHE A 166 20.51 -0.43 1.68
CA PHE A 166 20.65 0.71 0.77
C PHE A 166 19.73 1.82 1.26
N PHE A 167 20.21 3.06 1.30
CA PHE A 167 19.38 4.17 1.76
C PHE A 167 19.71 5.50 1.07
N THR A 168 18.73 6.41 1.07
CA THR A 168 18.94 7.82 0.76
C THR A 168 19.05 8.62 2.04
N ARG A 169 19.96 9.60 2.07
CA ARG A 169 20.00 10.61 3.13
C ARG A 169 19.09 11.77 2.74
N TYR A 170 18.36 12.34 3.70
CA TYR A 170 17.44 13.48 3.52
C TYR A 170 16.20 13.23 2.64
N GLY A 171 16.18 12.16 1.84
CA GLY A 171 15.06 11.78 1.00
C GLY A 171 14.83 12.72 -0.18
N LEU A 172 13.99 12.30 -1.12
CA LEU A 172 13.57 13.14 -2.25
C LEU A 172 12.55 14.21 -1.84
N SER A 173 11.90 14.05 -0.68
CA SER A 173 10.91 15.01 -0.19
C SER A 173 11.51 16.36 0.24
N MET A 174 12.83 16.43 0.49
CA MET A 174 13.47 17.69 0.88
C MET A 174 13.72 18.65 -0.28
N SER A 175 13.91 18.15 -1.50
CA SER A 175 14.07 19.02 -2.67
C SER A 175 12.72 19.46 -3.25
N ASN A 176 11.62 18.79 -2.87
CA ASN A 176 10.29 18.94 -3.48
C ASN A 176 10.34 18.92 -5.03
N ASP A 177 11.36 18.24 -5.55
CA ASP A 177 11.78 18.38 -6.93
C ASP A 177 11.01 17.37 -7.79
N ASN A 178 9.88 17.84 -8.28
CA ASN A 178 9.07 17.10 -9.24
C ASN A 178 9.54 17.35 -10.69
N ALA A 179 10.78 17.81 -10.89
CA ALA A 179 11.29 18.10 -12.23
C ALA A 179 11.56 16.81 -13.02
N VAL A 180 10.82 16.66 -14.10
CA VAL A 180 11.12 15.71 -15.17
C VAL A 180 12.52 16.06 -15.72
N GLN A 181 13.43 15.08 -15.79
CA GLN A 181 14.83 15.23 -16.26
C GLN A 181 15.79 15.99 -15.31
N TYR A 182 15.54 16.02 -14.00
CA TYR A 182 16.52 16.56 -13.05
C TYR A 182 17.87 15.82 -13.14
N ARG A 183 18.97 16.58 -13.30
CA ARG A 183 20.35 16.08 -13.41
C ARG A 183 21.25 16.47 -12.22
N GLY A 184 20.68 16.69 -11.04
CA GLY A 184 21.36 16.46 -9.76
C GLY A 184 21.64 17.66 -8.84
N GLY A 185 21.75 17.32 -7.54
CA GLY A 185 22.39 18.09 -6.46
C GLY A 185 21.53 19.14 -5.75
N ALA A 186 20.86 18.78 -4.64
CA ALA A 186 20.48 19.77 -3.63
C ALA A 186 21.78 20.41 -3.12
N MET A 187 22.02 21.68 -3.44
CA MET A 187 23.08 22.44 -2.77
C MET A 187 22.70 22.47 -1.30
N ALA A 188 23.37 21.61 -0.51
CA ALA A 188 23.33 21.69 0.94
C ALA A 188 23.71 23.12 1.32
N LEU A 189 22.77 23.84 1.90
CA LEU A 189 23.05 25.06 2.65
C LEU A 189 23.66 24.69 4.00
#